data_AF-A0A0D2C3R7-F1
#
_entry.id   AF-A0A0D2C3R7-F1
#
_cell.length_a   1.000
_cell.length_b   1.000
_cell.length_c   1.000
_cell.angle_alpha   90.00
_cell.angle_beta   90.00
_cell.angle_gamma   90.00
#
_symmetry.space_group_name_H-M   'P 1'
#
loop_
_entity.id
_entity.type
_entity.pdbx_description
1 polymer ?
#
loop_
_entity_poly.entity_id
_entity_poly.type
_entity_poly.pdbx_seq_one_letter_code
_entity_poly.pdbx_strand_id
1 'polypeptide(L)'
;MASLHTTAAYLILCDGISAIVIEKDYGTGLIRHSDTFIAATNHDELLHHPQSAIATPAAKAATDSRSHKAIELEELLEESKDRLDCISSKWRSRVRRTKGQFKHTHRLNTEEAERITSITQSEVVEWVSMSPTTNEQTHSASILDPKRGQVIWTGVYLGPLINSDD
;
A
#
# COMPACT_ATOMS: atom_id res chain seq x y z
N MET A 1 -15.79 27.92 -9.67
CA MET A 1 -14.33 28.04 -9.45
C MET A 1 -13.63 27.21 -10.51
N ALA A 2 -12.59 27.72 -11.16
CA ALA A 2 -11.78 26.93 -12.08
C ALA A 2 -10.94 25.91 -11.28
N SER A 3 -10.88 24.67 -11.75
CA SER A 3 -10.05 23.63 -11.14
C SER A 3 -8.57 23.96 -11.38
N LEU A 4 -7.76 23.97 -10.31
CA LEU A 4 -6.32 24.13 -10.44
C LEU A 4 -5.69 22.77 -10.77
N HIS A 5 -5.12 22.64 -11.96
CA HIS A 5 -4.43 21.40 -12.33
C HIS A 5 -3.18 21.21 -11.48
N THR A 6 -3.06 20.02 -10.91
CA THR A 6 -1.98 19.60 -10.01
C THR A 6 -1.49 18.23 -10.43
N THR A 7 -0.25 17.88 -10.07
CA THR A 7 0.36 16.58 -10.41
C THR A 7 -0.46 15.39 -9.87
N ALA A 8 -0.26 14.21 -10.47
CA ALA A 8 -0.84 12.98 -9.97
C ALA A 8 -0.24 12.61 -8.60
N ALA A 9 -1.05 12.03 -7.72
CA ALA A 9 -0.64 11.70 -6.36
C ALA A 9 -1.54 10.63 -5.72
N TYR A 10 -1.00 9.93 -4.72
CA TYR A 10 -1.77 9.08 -3.81
C TYR A 10 -1.92 9.82 -2.48
N LEU A 11 -3.16 10.05 -2.04
CA LEU A 11 -3.44 10.65 -0.73
C LEU A 11 -4.05 9.58 0.17
N ILE A 12 -3.41 9.31 1.30
CA ILE A 12 -3.89 8.36 2.31
C ILE A 12 -4.35 9.17 3.52
N LEU A 13 -5.63 9.05 3.87
CA LEU A 13 -6.26 9.77 4.96
C LEU A 13 -6.89 8.75 5.91
N CYS A 14 -6.70 8.92 7.22
CA CYS A 14 -7.21 8.02 8.25
C CYS A 14 -7.64 8.82 9.47
N ASP A 15 -8.82 8.53 10.01
CA ASP A 15 -9.36 9.14 11.24
C ASP A 15 -9.24 8.21 12.46
N GLY A 16 -8.66 7.03 12.27
CA GLY A 16 -8.50 5.99 13.29
C GLY A 16 -9.70 5.07 13.45
N ILE A 17 -10.77 5.28 12.67
CA ILE A 17 -11.93 4.38 12.55
C ILE A 17 -11.98 3.83 11.12
N SER A 18 -11.78 4.67 10.11
CA SER A 18 -11.66 4.28 8.72
C SER A 18 -10.53 5.02 8.03
N ALA A 19 -10.17 4.53 6.85
CA ALA A 19 -9.17 5.14 5.99
C ALA A 19 -9.64 5.18 4.54
N ILE A 20 -9.20 6.20 3.83
CA ILE A 20 -9.39 6.35 2.39
C ILE A 20 -8.05 6.52 1.68
N VAL A 21 -7.98 5.97 0.48
CA VAL A 21 -6.91 6.22 -0.50
C VAL A 21 -7.54 6.94 -1.67
N ILE A 22 -6.97 8.08 -2.06
CA ILE A 22 -7.36 8.83 -3.25
C ILE A 22 -6.23 8.71 -4.27
N GLU A 23 -6.50 8.03 -5.38
CA GLU A 23 -5.63 7.92 -6.56
C GLU A 23 -5.99 9.08 -7.48
N LYS A 24 -5.27 10.20 -7.33
CA LYS A 24 -5.56 11.46 -8.00
C LYS A 24 -4.78 11.56 -9.30
N ASP A 25 -5.46 11.87 -10.40
CA ASP A 25 -4.86 12.19 -11.70
C ASP A 25 -5.02 13.70 -12.05
N TYR A 26 -4.91 14.04 -13.34
CA TYR A 26 -5.03 15.41 -13.85
C TYR A 26 -6.43 16.04 -13.70
N GLY A 27 -7.49 15.23 -13.68
CA GLY A 27 -8.89 15.70 -13.69
C GLY A 27 -9.88 14.83 -12.90
N THR A 28 -9.44 13.71 -12.37
CA THR A 28 -10.23 12.73 -11.62
C THR A 28 -9.50 12.33 -10.33
N GLY A 29 -10.21 11.62 -9.46
CA GLY A 29 -9.66 11.01 -8.27
C GLY A 29 -10.46 9.78 -7.92
N LEU A 30 -9.87 8.60 -8.07
CA LEU A 30 -10.49 7.35 -7.65
C LEU A 30 -10.35 7.23 -6.13
N ILE A 31 -11.45 6.93 -5.44
CA ILE A 31 -11.47 6.81 -3.98
C ILE A 31 -11.71 5.36 -3.59
N ARG A 32 -10.78 4.79 -2.83
CA ARG A 32 -10.93 3.51 -2.13
C ARG A 32 -11.12 3.77 -0.64
N HIS A 33 -12.01 3.01 0.00
CA HIS A 33 -12.37 3.18 1.42
C HIS A 33 -12.30 1.82 2.15
N SER A 34 -11.84 1.83 3.40
CA SER A 34 -11.86 0.66 4.29
C SER A 34 -12.00 1.06 5.75
N ASP A 35 -12.75 0.28 6.53
CA ASP A 35 -12.88 0.38 7.99
C ASP A 35 -11.99 -0.62 8.75
N THR A 36 -11.16 -1.40 8.03
CA THR A 36 -10.28 -2.42 8.63
C THR A 36 -8.83 -2.25 8.21
N PHE A 37 -8.53 -2.47 6.93
CA PHE A 37 -7.20 -2.37 6.36
C PHE A 37 -7.26 -1.84 4.93
N ILE A 38 -6.35 -0.92 4.61
CA ILE A 38 -6.11 -0.45 3.25
C ILE A 38 -4.63 -0.11 3.12
N ALA A 39 -4.05 -0.44 1.98
CA ALA A 39 -2.69 -0.10 1.63
C ALA A 39 -2.64 0.47 0.21
N ALA A 40 -1.63 1.30 -0.03
CA ALA A 40 -1.31 1.85 -1.34
C ALA A 40 0.21 2.01 -1.43
N THR A 41 0.75 1.69 -2.60
CA THR A 41 2.13 1.99 -2.97
C THR A 41 2.09 2.96 -4.14
N ASN A 42 2.99 2.84 -5.12
CA ASN A 42 3.18 3.80 -6.19
C ASN A 42 2.63 3.28 -7.52
N HIS A 43 1.49 2.57 -7.51
CA HIS A 43 0.80 2.11 -8.72
C HIS A 43 -0.73 2.11 -8.50
N ASP A 44 -1.48 2.23 -9.59
CA ASP A 44 -2.95 2.26 -9.56
C ASP A 44 -3.53 0.86 -9.35
N GLU A 45 -4.60 0.76 -8.57
CA GLU A 45 -5.33 -0.50 -8.41
C GLU A 45 -6.26 -0.75 -9.60
N LEU A 46 -5.95 -1.79 -10.37
CA LEU A 46 -6.65 -2.12 -11.62
C LEU A 46 -8.09 -2.59 -11.38
N LEU A 47 -8.40 -3.09 -10.18
CA LEU A 47 -9.72 -3.64 -9.85
C LEU A 47 -10.86 -2.59 -9.89
N HIS A 48 -10.51 -1.31 -9.83
CA HIS A 48 -11.48 -0.21 -9.76
C HIS A 48 -11.42 0.76 -10.94
N HIS A 49 -10.53 0.51 -11.90
CA HIS A 49 -10.49 1.26 -13.15
C HIS A 49 -11.46 0.64 -14.16
N PRO A 50 -12.50 1.37 -14.65
CA PRO A 50 -13.07 1.00 -15.93
C PRO A 50 -11.91 1.04 -16.94
N GLN A 51 -11.66 -0.06 -17.65
CA GLN A 51 -10.58 -0.18 -18.64
C GLN A 51 -10.49 1.11 -19.47
N SER A 52 -9.56 2.00 -19.10
CA SER A 52 -9.32 3.20 -19.85
C SER A 52 -8.56 2.77 -21.08
N ALA A 53 -9.24 2.74 -22.22
CA ALA A 53 -8.65 2.39 -23.52
C ALA A 53 -7.61 3.41 -24.00
N ILE A 54 -7.31 4.45 -23.21
CA ILE A 54 -6.37 5.50 -23.56
C ILE A 54 -5.12 5.34 -22.70
N ALA A 55 -4.15 4.63 -23.28
CA ALA A 55 -2.80 4.57 -22.74
C ALA A 55 -2.28 5.99 -22.47
N THR A 56 -1.86 6.24 -21.24
CA THR A 56 -1.10 7.44 -20.86
C THR A 56 0.17 7.53 -21.72
N PRO A 57 0.73 8.73 -21.94
CA PRO A 57 1.99 8.88 -22.70
C PRO A 57 3.12 7.97 -22.19
N ALA A 58 3.16 7.72 -20.88
CA ALA A 58 4.08 6.75 -20.26
C ALA A 58 3.82 5.30 -20.71
N ALA A 59 2.54 4.88 -20.76
CA ALA A 59 2.16 3.55 -21.24
C ALA A 59 2.38 3.37 -22.76
N LYS A 60 2.24 4.44 -23.56
CA LYS A 60 2.55 4.41 -25.00
C LYS A 60 4.05 4.32 -25.29
N ALA A 61 4.89 4.91 -24.44
CA ALA A 61 6.34 4.78 -24.54
C ALA A 61 6.85 3.37 -24.18
N ALA A 62 6.10 2.61 -23.38
CA ALA A 62 6.42 1.22 -23.03
C ALA A 62 6.10 0.21 -24.14
N THR A 63 5.13 0.51 -25.02
CA THR A 63 4.73 -0.38 -26.12
C THR A 63 5.70 -0.44 -27.30
N ASP A 64 6.57 0.58 -27.46
CA ASP A 64 7.68 0.52 -28.41
C ASP A 64 8.88 -0.21 -27.76
N SER A 65 8.92 -1.52 -28.01
CA SER A 65 9.81 -2.50 -27.37
C SER A 65 11.31 -2.12 -27.38
N ARG A 66 11.98 -2.36 -26.23
CA ARG A 66 13.45 -2.39 -25.98
C ARG A 66 14.19 -1.08 -25.71
N SER A 67 13.54 -0.04 -25.18
CA SER A 67 14.31 1.02 -24.53
C SER A 67 14.64 0.63 -23.08
N HIS A 68 15.87 0.89 -22.62
CA HIS A 68 16.26 0.68 -21.21
C HIS A 68 15.28 1.35 -20.23
N LYS A 69 14.69 2.49 -20.62
CA LYS A 69 13.71 3.23 -19.82
C LYS A 69 12.39 2.49 -19.61
N ALA A 70 11.94 1.71 -20.60
CA ALA A 70 10.73 0.92 -20.47
C ALA A 70 10.95 -0.27 -19.51
N ILE A 71 12.14 -0.85 -19.54
CA ILE A 71 12.54 -1.92 -18.61
C ILE A 71 12.61 -1.36 -17.18
N GLU A 72 13.28 -0.22 -16.98
CA GLU A 72 13.39 0.43 -15.67
C GLU A 72 12.02 0.82 -15.08
N LEU A 73 11.09 1.31 -15.91
CA LEU A 73 9.74 1.63 -15.45
C LEU A 73 8.95 0.37 -15.06
N GLU A 74 9.09 -0.72 -15.80
CA GLU A 74 8.44 -2.00 -15.47
C GLU A 74 9.00 -2.57 -14.16
N GLU A 75 10.31 -2.48 -13.93
CA GLU A 75 10.95 -2.88 -12.68
C GLU A 75 10.40 -2.09 -11.48
N LEU A 76 10.27 -0.76 -11.60
CA LEU A 76 9.67 0.07 -10.56
C LEU A 76 8.19 -0.27 -10.30
N LEU A 77 7.43 -0.59 -11.36
CA LEU A 77 6.04 -1.01 -11.23
C LEU A 77 5.93 -2.36 -10.52
N GLU A 78 6.79 -3.31 -10.85
CA GLU A 78 6.79 -4.63 -10.22
C GLU A 78 7.22 -4.53 -8.75
N GLU A 79 8.26 -3.78 -8.44
CA GLU A 79 8.69 -3.51 -7.07
C GLU A 79 7.55 -2.86 -6.25
N SER A 80 6.81 -1.93 -6.86
CA SER A 80 5.64 -1.29 -6.23
C SER A 80 4.53 -2.30 -5.90
N LYS A 81 4.27 -3.27 -6.78
CA LYS A 81 3.30 -4.36 -6.54
C LYS A 81 3.79 -5.30 -5.45
N ASP A 82 5.05 -5.72 -5.49
CA ASP A 82 5.66 -6.61 -4.50
C ASP A 82 5.56 -6.03 -3.07
N ARG A 83 5.78 -4.72 -2.93
CA ARG A 83 5.61 -4.00 -1.66
C ARG A 83 4.16 -4.03 -1.18
N LEU A 84 3.21 -3.78 -2.08
CA LEU A 84 1.79 -3.82 -1.75
C LEU A 84 1.35 -5.23 -1.36
N ASP A 85 1.82 -6.25 -2.09
CA ASP A 85 1.51 -7.64 -1.84
C ASP A 85 2.12 -8.15 -0.56
N CYS A 86 3.34 -7.72 -0.21
CA CYS A 86 3.98 -8.08 1.05
C CYS A 86 3.13 -7.67 2.26
N ILE A 87 2.77 -6.39 2.35
CA ILE A 87 1.97 -5.88 3.47
C ILE A 87 0.56 -6.46 3.48
N SER A 88 -0.07 -6.58 2.31
CA SER A 88 -1.42 -7.13 2.16
C SER A 88 -1.48 -8.61 2.51
N SER A 89 -0.44 -9.38 2.20
CA SER A 89 -0.35 -10.82 2.52
C SER A 89 -0.17 -11.06 4.02
N LYS A 90 0.57 -10.19 4.71
CA LYS A 90 0.69 -10.23 6.17
C LYS A 90 -0.65 -10.00 6.85
N TRP A 91 -1.41 -8.99 6.39
CA TRP A 91 -2.78 -8.74 6.85
C TRP A 91 -3.69 -9.95 6.61
N ARG A 92 -3.80 -10.44 5.37
CA ARG A 92 -4.61 -11.62 5.03
C ARG A 92 -4.24 -12.85 5.86
N SER A 93 -2.96 -13.05 6.11
CA SER A 93 -2.47 -14.15 6.96
C SER A 93 -2.94 -13.99 8.41
N ARG A 94 -2.92 -12.77 8.95
CA ARG A 94 -3.45 -12.46 10.29
C ARG A 94 -4.94 -12.74 10.36
N VAL A 95 -5.73 -12.25 9.40
CA VAL A 95 -7.17 -12.50 9.30
C VAL A 95 -7.48 -13.99 9.27
N ARG A 96 -6.72 -14.77 8.48
CA ARG A 96 -6.87 -16.23 8.41
C ARG A 96 -6.57 -16.90 9.75
N ARG A 97 -5.58 -16.42 10.51
CA ARG A 97 -5.27 -16.92 11.86
C ARG A 97 -6.40 -16.61 12.83
N THR A 98 -6.92 -15.38 12.84
CA THR A 98 -8.08 -14.98 13.64
C THR A 98 -9.27 -15.89 13.33
N LYS A 99 -9.64 -16.03 12.06
CA LYS A 99 -10.71 -16.95 11.61
C LYS A 99 -10.48 -18.38 12.09
N GLY A 100 -9.23 -18.85 12.08
CA GLY A 100 -8.82 -20.17 12.58
C GLY A 100 -9.09 -20.37 14.07
N GLN A 101 -8.82 -19.36 14.90
CA GLN A 101 -9.03 -19.41 16.36
C GLN A 101 -10.51 -19.57 16.72
N PHE A 102 -11.42 -18.95 15.96
CA PHE A 102 -12.85 -19.01 16.24
C PHE A 102 -13.54 -20.24 15.64
N LYS A 103 -12.88 -21.08 14.84
CA LYS A 103 -13.50 -22.23 14.15
C LYS A 103 -14.29 -23.17 15.06
N HIS A 104 -13.83 -23.38 16.29
CA HIS A 104 -14.46 -24.31 17.24
C HIS A 104 -15.63 -23.68 18.03
N THR A 105 -15.67 -22.35 18.15
CA THR A 105 -16.70 -21.64 18.92
C THR A 105 -17.78 -21.09 17.99
N HIS A 106 -17.36 -20.41 16.92
CA HIS A 106 -18.24 -19.81 15.92
C HIS A 106 -17.51 -19.64 14.59
N ARG A 107 -18.05 -20.24 13.52
CA ARG A 107 -17.46 -20.16 12.18
C ARG A 107 -17.69 -18.77 11.58
N LEU A 108 -16.74 -17.88 11.79
CA LEU A 108 -16.72 -16.55 11.17
C LEU A 108 -16.57 -16.64 9.65
N ASN A 109 -17.25 -15.76 8.93
CA ASN A 109 -16.92 -15.47 7.54
C ASN A 109 -15.63 -14.61 7.45
N THR A 110 -15.18 -14.25 6.25
CA THR A 110 -13.92 -13.49 6.10
C THR A 110 -14.06 -12.06 6.58
N GLU A 111 -15.13 -11.35 6.23
CA GLU A 111 -15.35 -9.96 6.63
C GLU A 111 -15.52 -9.81 8.15
N GLU A 112 -16.23 -10.74 8.80
CA GLU A 112 -16.36 -10.79 10.25
C GLU A 112 -14.99 -10.98 10.92
N ALA A 113 -14.17 -11.88 10.37
CA ALA A 113 -12.82 -12.11 10.87
C ALA A 113 -11.94 -10.87 10.68
N GLU A 114 -12.07 -10.13 9.57
CA GLU A 114 -11.36 -8.87 9.32
C GLU A 114 -11.72 -7.81 10.36
N ARG A 115 -13.02 -7.60 10.61
CA ARG A 115 -13.53 -6.59 11.55
C ARG A 115 -13.06 -6.79 12.99
N ILE A 116 -12.81 -8.04 13.40
CA ILE A 116 -12.31 -8.34 14.76
C ILE A 116 -10.78 -8.56 14.79
N THR A 117 -10.12 -8.59 13.64
CA THR A 117 -8.67 -8.78 13.58
C THR A 117 -7.98 -7.52 14.05
N SER A 118 -7.04 -7.69 14.99
CA SER A 118 -6.15 -6.64 15.43
C SER A 118 -4.70 -7.11 15.36
N ILE A 119 -3.82 -6.11 15.22
CA ILE A 119 -2.37 -6.27 15.24
C ILE A 119 -1.80 -5.35 16.32
N THR A 120 -0.70 -5.77 16.94
CA THR A 120 0.02 -4.95 17.91
C THR A 120 0.89 -3.92 17.20
N GLN A 121 1.29 -2.87 17.92
CA GLN A 121 2.27 -1.91 17.40
C GLN A 121 3.58 -2.61 16.97
N SER A 122 4.05 -3.61 17.72
CA SER A 122 5.26 -4.36 17.36
C SER A 122 5.11 -5.14 16.06
N GLU A 123 3.94 -5.72 15.81
CA GLU A 123 3.64 -6.39 14.54
C GLU A 123 3.65 -5.37 13.38
N VAL A 124 3.06 -4.18 13.57
CA VAL A 124 3.11 -3.11 12.54
C VAL A 124 4.55 -2.70 12.26
N VAL A 125 5.36 -2.46 13.30
CA VAL A 125 6.79 -2.12 13.16
C VAL A 125 7.53 -3.19 12.36
N GLU A 126 7.34 -4.46 12.71
CA GLU A 126 7.95 -5.58 11.98
C GLU A 126 7.54 -5.58 10.51
N TRP A 127 6.24 -5.39 10.23
CA TRP A 127 5.71 -5.46 8.87
C TRP A 127 6.23 -4.34 7.99
N VAL A 128 6.25 -3.10 8.49
CA VAL A 128 6.72 -1.95 7.71
C VAL A 128 8.24 -1.95 7.54
N SER A 129 8.99 -2.54 8.49
CA SER A 129 10.46 -2.59 8.45
C SER A 129 11.02 -3.76 7.63
N MET A 130 10.18 -4.67 7.16
CA MET A 130 10.62 -5.87 6.44
C MET A 130 10.66 -5.61 4.93
N SER A 131 11.68 -6.14 4.25
CA SER A 131 11.73 -6.18 2.79
C SER A 131 10.55 -6.96 2.20
N PRO A 132 9.98 -6.56 1.05
CA PRO A 132 10.34 -5.37 0.27
C PRO A 132 9.72 -4.05 0.77
N THR A 133 8.84 -4.08 1.79
CA THR A 133 8.11 -2.87 2.26
C THR A 133 9.06 -1.73 2.62
N THR A 134 10.13 -2.04 3.36
CA THR A 134 11.33 -1.18 3.49
C THR A 134 12.39 -1.72 2.53
N ASN A 135 12.98 -0.83 1.74
CA ASN A 135 13.99 -1.11 0.72
C ASN A 135 15.15 -0.10 0.81
N GLU A 136 16.09 -0.16 -0.13
CA GLU A 136 17.28 0.69 -0.22
C GLU A 136 16.95 2.18 -0.43
N GLN A 137 15.74 2.48 -0.90
CA GLN A 137 15.24 3.83 -1.11
C GLN A 137 14.49 4.39 0.11
N THR A 138 14.26 3.57 1.13
CA THR A 138 13.49 3.96 2.32
C THR A 138 14.39 4.72 3.28
N HIS A 139 14.12 6.02 3.46
CA HIS A 139 14.89 6.88 4.37
C HIS A 139 14.34 6.84 5.80
N SER A 140 13.03 6.70 5.94
CA SER A 140 12.35 6.64 7.23
C SER A 140 11.00 5.95 7.11
N ALA A 141 10.52 5.37 8.21
CA ALA A 141 9.17 4.86 8.37
C ALA A 141 8.53 5.49 9.61
N SER A 142 7.22 5.63 9.62
CA SER A 142 6.49 6.19 10.77
C SER A 142 5.16 5.48 10.97
N ILE A 143 4.78 5.30 12.23
CA ILE A 143 3.47 4.79 12.63
C ILE A 143 2.77 5.90 13.42
N LEU A 144 1.54 6.21 13.01
CA LEU A 144 0.72 7.24 13.60
C LEU A 144 -0.47 6.62 14.33
N ASP A 145 -0.89 7.24 15.43
CA ASP A 145 -2.18 7.04 16.07
C ASP A 145 -3.08 8.23 15.71
N PRO A 146 -4.01 8.07 14.75
CA PRO A 146 -4.85 9.18 14.29
C PRO A 146 -5.82 9.68 15.36
N LYS A 147 -6.30 8.82 16.26
CA LYS A 147 -7.23 9.22 17.32
C LYS A 147 -6.56 10.14 18.34
N ARG A 148 -5.27 9.92 18.58
CA ARG A 148 -4.47 10.74 19.49
C ARG A 148 -3.75 11.88 18.78
N GLY A 149 -3.66 11.84 17.45
CA GLY A 149 -2.87 12.78 16.65
C GLY A 149 -1.37 12.69 16.94
N GLN A 150 -0.86 11.48 17.22
CA GLN A 150 0.53 11.27 17.66
C GLN A 150 1.30 10.36 16.70
N VAL A 151 2.58 10.66 16.48
CA VAL A 151 3.53 9.68 15.93
C VAL A 151 3.99 8.79 17.07
N ILE A 152 3.67 7.50 17.00
CA ILE A 152 3.93 6.53 18.09
C ILE A 152 5.22 5.74 17.88
N TRP A 153 5.77 5.78 16.67
CA TRP A 153 7.06 5.19 16.33
C TRP A 153 7.62 5.81 15.04
N THR A 154 8.95 5.94 14.98
CA THR A 154 9.69 6.36 13.79
C THR A 154 10.93 5.48 13.66
N GLY A 155 11.15 4.93 12.47
CA GLY A 155 12.39 4.28 12.06
C GLY A 155 13.14 5.20 11.10
N VAL A 156 14.47 5.31 11.24
CA VAL A 156 15.33 6.09 10.34
C VAL A 156 16.42 5.17 9.83
N TYR A 157 16.63 5.17 8.51
CA TYR A 157 17.60 4.30 7.82
C TYR A 157 18.66 5.21 7.19
N LEU A 158 19.82 5.31 7.85
CA LEU A 158 20.85 6.33 7.57
C LEU A 158 21.83 5.94 6.44
N GLY A 159 21.59 4.85 5.74
CA GLY A 159 22.37 4.40 4.60
C GLY A 159 21.61 3.34 3.79
N PRO A 160 22.02 3.03 2.55
CA PRO A 160 21.44 1.93 1.81
C PRO A 160 21.53 0.66 2.66
N LEU A 161 20.42 -0.07 2.77
CA LEU A 161 20.41 -1.38 3.41
C LEU A 161 21.35 -2.28 2.60
N ILE A 162 22.55 -2.52 3.12
CA ILE A 162 23.50 -3.41 2.49
C ILE A 162 22.92 -4.81 2.68
N ASN A 163 22.37 -5.39 1.61
CA ASN A 163 22.00 -6.80 1.59
C ASN A 163 23.28 -7.60 1.84
N SER A 164 23.37 -8.24 3.01
CA SER A 164 24.45 -9.16 3.32
C SER A 164 24.12 -10.51 2.70
N ASP A 165 24.26 -10.60 1.38
CA ASP A 165 24.38 -11.88 0.67
C ASP A 165 25.88 -12.08 0.34
N ASP A 166 26.55 -12.83 1.22
CA ASP A 166 27.81 -13.55 0.95
C ASP A 166 27.48 -15.06 0.87
#